data_AF-A2BN47-F1
#
_entry.id   AF-A2BN47-F1
#
_cell.length_a   1.000
_cell.length_b   1.000
_cell.length_c   1.000
_cell.angle_alpha   90.00
_cell.angle_beta   90.00
_cell.angle_gamma   90.00
#
_symmetry.space_group_name_H-M   'P 1'
#
loop_
_entity.id
_entity.type
_entity.pdbx_description
1 polymer ?
#
loop_
_entity_poly.entity_id
_entity_poly.type
_entity_poly.pdbx_seq_one_letter_code
_entity_poly.pdbx_strand_id
1 'polypeptide(L)'
;MTQNLDDLRLRLSKIRENLSEVKKTLEAIALDEASEADAYANMAREAANPDLRWKLFIIASDSILHREIAWAIIRAATEIQLLARELAEYQPQETQDRLAERVKAHITIETLAETSYDDLLKLVEPGTTLYRLFKLLKEEEQKHSRLARHLAEKLAKSTT
;
A
#
# COMPACT_ATOMS: atom_id res chain seq x y z
N MET A 1 27.65 10.08 15.56
CA MET A 1 26.79 8.89 15.33
C MET A 1 25.42 9.02 16.00
N THR A 2 25.32 9.56 17.22
CA THR A 2 24.05 9.80 17.95
C THR A 2 23.05 10.71 17.22
N GLN A 3 23.52 11.80 16.61
CA GLN A 3 22.67 12.78 15.91
C GLN A 3 21.86 12.20 14.74
N ASN A 4 22.35 11.10 14.13
CA ASN A 4 21.66 10.42 13.01
C ASN A 4 20.58 9.43 13.50
N LEU A 5 20.76 8.87 14.70
CA LEU A 5 19.77 7.99 15.32
C LEU A 5 18.61 8.77 15.92
N ASP A 6 18.89 9.94 16.52
CA ASP A 6 17.85 10.80 17.08
C ASP A 6 16.97 11.41 15.98
N ASP A 7 17.54 11.80 14.83
CA ASP A 7 16.78 12.22 13.65
C ASP A 7 15.88 11.09 13.12
N LEU A 8 16.43 9.88 12.97
CA LEU A 8 15.67 8.70 12.56
C LEU A 8 14.48 8.44 13.49
N ARG A 9 14.71 8.45 14.82
CA ARG A 9 13.67 8.25 15.83
C ARG A 9 12.57 9.30 15.74
N LEU A 10 12.93 10.57 15.55
CA LEU A 10 11.97 11.66 15.39
C LEU A 10 11.10 11.45 14.14
N ARG A 11 11.72 11.08 13.01
CA ARG A 11 11.02 10.80 11.75
C ARG A 11 10.05 9.61 11.91
N LEU A 12 10.49 8.54 12.57
CA LEU A 12 9.65 7.36 12.84
C LEU A 12 8.48 7.70 13.77
N SER A 13 8.69 8.52 14.82
CA SER A 13 7.60 8.99 15.70
C SER A 13 6.56 9.77 14.92
N LYS A 14 6.99 10.72 14.07
CA LYS A 14 6.09 11.53 13.24
C LYS A 14 5.27 10.68 12.27
N ILE A 15 5.89 9.68 11.64
CA ILE A 15 5.16 8.72 10.79
C ILE A 15 4.08 8.00 11.60
N ARG A 16 4.41 7.53 12.81
CA ARG A 16 3.45 6.83 13.66
C ARG A 16 2.26 7.72 14.04
N GLU A 17 2.51 8.96 14.44
CA GLU A 17 1.46 9.93 14.78
C GLU A 17 0.55 10.21 13.58
N ASN A 18 1.14 10.52 12.42
CA ASN A 18 0.39 10.77 11.20
C ASN A 18 -0.49 9.57 10.80
N LEU A 19 0.05 8.35 10.89
CA LEU A 19 -0.71 7.14 10.58
C LEU A 19 -1.88 6.90 11.54
N SER A 20 -1.80 7.35 12.79
CA SER A 20 -2.93 7.27 13.73
C SER A 20 -4.09 8.16 13.26
N GLU A 21 -3.79 9.37 12.79
CA GLU A 21 -4.82 10.27 12.26
C GLU A 21 -5.40 9.76 10.94
N VAL A 22 -4.55 9.27 10.03
CA VAL A 22 -4.99 8.63 8.77
C VAL A 22 -5.96 7.47 9.04
N LYS A 23 -5.67 6.60 10.03
CA LYS A 23 -6.55 5.48 10.37
C LYS A 23 -7.93 5.95 10.82
N LYS A 24 -8.03 6.95 11.70
CA LYS A 24 -9.32 7.49 12.15
C LYS A 24 -10.15 8.02 10.98
N THR A 25 -9.52 8.75 10.05
CA THR A 25 -10.22 9.25 8.86
C THR A 25 -10.67 8.12 7.95
N LEU A 26 -9.84 7.10 7.74
CA LEU A 26 -10.19 5.94 6.92
C LEU A 26 -11.29 5.09 7.53
N GLU A 27 -11.38 4.99 8.87
CA GLU A 27 -12.47 4.29 9.54
C GLU A 27 -13.82 4.95 9.24
N ALA A 28 -13.89 6.29 9.29
CA ALA A 28 -15.10 7.03 8.91
C ALA A 28 -15.46 6.80 7.44
N ILE A 29 -14.48 6.93 6.53
CA ILE A 29 -14.68 6.66 5.09
C ILE A 29 -15.18 5.23 4.86
N ALA A 30 -14.60 4.23 5.52
CA ALA A 30 -15.01 2.84 5.35
C ALA A 30 -16.46 2.59 5.78
N LEU A 31 -16.94 3.29 6.82
CA LEU A 31 -18.33 3.21 7.27
C LEU A 31 -19.28 3.90 6.28
N ASP A 32 -18.89 5.06 5.76
CA ASP A 32 -19.67 5.80 4.75
C ASP A 32 -19.80 4.96 3.46
N GLU A 33 -18.70 4.39 2.97
CA GLU A 33 -18.68 3.51 1.79
C GLU A 33 -19.50 2.22 2.00
N ALA A 34 -19.56 1.69 3.22
CA ALA A 34 -20.43 0.56 3.54
C ALA A 34 -21.92 0.93 3.41
N SER A 35 -22.30 2.10 3.92
CA SER A 35 -23.65 2.63 3.83
C SER A 35 -24.05 2.90 2.38
N GLU A 36 -23.16 3.49 1.58
CA GLU A 36 -23.38 3.74 0.15
C GLU A 36 -23.55 2.43 -0.62
N ALA A 37 -22.67 1.44 -0.40
CA ALA A 37 -22.76 0.13 -1.02
C ALA A 37 -24.14 -0.50 -0.80
N ASP A 38 -24.65 -0.49 0.44
CA ASP A 38 -25.95 -1.05 0.78
C ASP A 38 -27.10 -0.26 0.13
N ALA A 39 -27.02 1.08 0.13
CA ALA A 39 -28.02 1.94 -0.49
C ALA A 39 -28.12 1.71 -2.00
N TYR A 40 -26.99 1.73 -2.72
CA TYR A 40 -26.97 1.49 -4.17
C TYR A 40 -27.38 0.05 -4.51
N ALA A 41 -27.01 -0.94 -3.70
CA ALA A 41 -27.45 -2.32 -3.90
C ALA A 41 -28.97 -2.46 -3.74
N ASN A 42 -29.58 -1.80 -2.76
CA ASN A 42 -31.03 -1.79 -2.59
C ASN A 42 -31.74 -1.12 -3.75
N MET A 43 -31.27 0.07 -4.17
CA MET A 43 -31.81 0.76 -5.35
C MET A 43 -31.69 -0.11 -6.62
N ALA A 44 -30.60 -0.86 -6.78
CA ALA A 44 -30.43 -1.77 -7.92
C ALA A 44 -31.50 -2.90 -7.91
N ARG A 45 -31.81 -3.46 -6.74
CA ARG A 45 -32.84 -4.51 -6.59
C ARG A 45 -34.24 -4.00 -6.94
N GLU A 46 -34.55 -2.76 -6.58
CA GLU A 46 -35.85 -2.13 -6.80
C GLU A 46 -36.03 -1.60 -8.22
N ALA A 47 -34.95 -1.23 -8.91
CA ALA A 47 -34.99 -0.67 -10.26
C ALA A 47 -35.58 -1.66 -11.27
N ALA A 48 -36.66 -1.28 -11.95
CA ALA A 48 -37.29 -2.09 -13.00
C ALA A 48 -36.55 -2.01 -14.35
N ASN A 49 -35.87 -0.89 -14.63
CA ASN A 49 -35.12 -0.68 -15.86
C ASN A 49 -33.76 -1.42 -15.81
N PRO A 50 -33.44 -2.32 -16.77
CA PRO A 50 -32.19 -3.09 -16.75
C PRO A 50 -30.91 -2.26 -16.81
N ASP A 51 -30.88 -1.16 -17.56
CA ASP A 51 -29.71 -0.28 -17.67
C ASP A 51 -29.46 0.47 -16.36
N LEU A 52 -30.52 0.97 -15.71
CA LEU A 52 -30.40 1.59 -14.39
C LEU A 52 -29.92 0.58 -13.34
N ARG A 53 -30.46 -0.64 -13.36
CA ARG A 53 -30.04 -1.73 -12.46
C ARG A 53 -28.55 -2.03 -12.61
N TRP A 54 -28.07 -2.11 -13.84
CA TRP A 54 -26.65 -2.35 -14.13
C TRP A 54 -25.75 -1.22 -13.62
N LYS A 55 -26.13 0.04 -13.86
CA LYS A 55 -25.38 1.20 -13.38
C LYS A 55 -25.31 1.27 -11.86
N LEU A 56 -26.43 1.03 -11.18
CA LEU A 56 -26.48 1.00 -9.71
C LEU A 56 -25.65 -0.16 -9.14
N PHE A 57 -25.66 -1.32 -9.80
CA PHE A 57 -24.79 -2.44 -9.43
C PHE A 57 -23.30 -2.10 -9.53
N ILE A 58 -22.88 -1.40 -10.59
CA ILE A 58 -21.49 -0.95 -10.74
C ILE A 58 -21.11 -0.01 -9.59
N ILE A 59 -21.95 0.98 -9.28
CA ILE A 59 -21.68 1.93 -8.18
C ILE A 59 -21.58 1.19 -6.84
N ALA A 60 -22.53 0.31 -6.53
CA ALA A 60 -22.49 -0.49 -5.31
C ALA A 60 -21.21 -1.33 -5.22
N SER A 61 -20.77 -1.91 -6.34
CA SER A 61 -19.54 -2.71 -6.40
C SER A 61 -18.29 -1.85 -6.15
N ASP A 62 -18.25 -0.63 -6.68
CA ASP A 62 -17.17 0.32 -6.42
C ASP A 62 -17.13 0.76 -4.94
N SER A 63 -18.28 1.10 -4.34
CA SER A 63 -18.33 1.44 -2.90
C SER A 63 -17.89 0.28 -2.00
N ILE A 64 -18.25 -0.97 -2.35
CA ILE A 64 -17.72 -2.17 -1.66
C ILE A 64 -16.18 -2.18 -1.75
N LEU A 65 -15.63 -1.98 -2.95
CA LEU A 65 -14.18 -1.98 -3.15
C LEU A 65 -13.49 -0.84 -2.38
N HIS A 66 -14.08 0.35 -2.34
CA HIS A 66 -13.52 1.50 -1.61
C HIS A 66 -13.46 1.24 -0.11
N ARG A 67 -14.52 0.66 0.46
CA ARG A 67 -14.54 0.19 1.85
C ARG A 67 -13.42 -0.82 2.13
N GLU A 68 -13.26 -1.83 1.27
CA GLU A 68 -12.21 -2.85 1.46
C GLU A 68 -10.80 -2.27 1.34
N ILE A 69 -10.60 -1.31 0.44
CA ILE A 69 -9.34 -0.56 0.32
C ILE A 69 -9.07 0.23 1.60
N ALA A 70 -10.05 0.94 2.14
CA ALA A 70 -9.88 1.70 3.38
C ALA A 70 -9.44 0.79 4.54
N TRP A 71 -10.10 -0.37 4.70
CA TRP A 71 -9.71 -1.36 5.72
C TRP A 71 -8.33 -1.96 5.47
N ALA A 72 -7.96 -2.22 4.21
CA ALA A 72 -6.62 -2.70 3.87
C ALA A 72 -5.55 -1.68 4.24
N ILE A 73 -5.77 -0.39 3.97
CA ILE A 73 -4.85 0.67 4.34
C ILE A 73 -4.74 0.81 5.86
N ILE A 74 -5.83 0.67 6.61
CA ILE A 74 -5.80 0.69 8.09
C ILE A 74 -4.91 -0.43 8.65
N ARG A 75 -5.03 -1.65 8.09
CA ARG A 75 -4.17 -2.79 8.47
C ARG A 75 -2.70 -2.51 8.16
N ALA A 76 -2.41 -2.08 6.92
CA ALA A 76 -1.06 -1.71 6.51
C ALA A 76 -0.45 -0.60 7.40
N ALA A 77 -1.23 0.44 7.71
CA ALA A 77 -0.82 1.51 8.61
C ALA A 77 -0.44 0.99 10.01
N THR A 78 -1.15 -0.01 10.51
CA THR A 78 -0.85 -0.64 11.79
C THR A 78 0.46 -1.42 11.74
N GLU A 79 0.70 -2.19 10.68
CA GLU A 79 1.97 -2.91 10.49
C GLU A 79 3.16 -1.93 10.34
N ILE A 80 2.99 -0.84 9.59
CA ILE A 80 4.01 0.20 9.44
C ILE A 80 4.31 0.86 10.79
N GLN A 81 3.29 1.11 11.62
CA GLN A 81 3.49 1.67 12.96
C GLN A 81 4.29 0.73 13.89
N LEU A 82 4.05 -0.58 13.78
CA LEU A 82 4.82 -1.59 14.52
C LEU A 82 6.27 -1.61 14.04
N LEU A 83 6.49 -1.70 12.73
CA LEU A 83 7.84 -1.65 12.15
C LEU A 83 8.59 -0.36 12.53
N ALA A 84 7.92 0.79 12.48
CA ALA A 84 8.51 2.07 12.86
C ALA A 84 8.91 2.11 14.34
N ARG A 85 8.13 1.47 15.22
CA ARG A 85 8.48 1.32 16.64
C ARG A 85 9.70 0.41 16.80
N GLU A 86 9.70 -0.74 16.13
CA GLU A 86 10.81 -1.70 16.19
C GLU A 86 12.12 -1.05 15.73
N LEU A 87 12.11 -0.34 14.60
CA LEU A 87 13.31 0.36 14.10
C LEU A 87 13.81 1.48 15.04
N ALA A 88 12.94 2.05 15.87
CA ALA A 88 13.34 3.08 16.84
C ALA A 88 13.95 2.48 18.12
N GLU A 89 13.53 1.26 18.49
CA GLU A 89 13.86 0.59 19.75
C GLU A 89 15.01 -0.43 19.60
N TYR A 90 15.08 -1.18 18.50
CA TYR A 90 16.05 -2.26 18.32
C TYR A 90 17.37 -1.79 17.72
N GLN A 91 18.47 -2.39 18.18
CA GLN A 91 19.79 -2.20 17.58
C GLN A 91 20.02 -3.20 16.42
N PRO A 92 20.69 -2.78 15.34
CA PRO A 92 21.03 -3.67 14.24
C PRO A 92 21.91 -4.84 14.73
N GLN A 93 21.55 -6.07 14.37
CA GLN A 93 22.34 -7.27 14.69
C GLN A 93 23.04 -7.88 13.47
N GLU A 94 22.62 -7.50 12.26
CA GLU A 94 23.14 -8.06 11.00
C GLU A 94 24.35 -7.25 10.50
N THR A 95 25.31 -7.94 9.87
CA THR A 95 26.45 -7.26 9.24
C THR A 95 26.03 -6.55 7.96
N GLN A 96 26.76 -5.49 7.59
CA GLN A 96 26.49 -4.73 6.37
C GLN A 96 26.59 -5.61 5.11
N ASP A 97 27.50 -6.59 5.08
CA ASP A 97 27.64 -7.52 3.95
C ASP A 97 26.41 -8.39 3.74
N ARG A 98 25.90 -9.01 4.82
CA ARG A 98 24.69 -9.86 4.74
C ARG A 98 23.46 -9.03 4.37
N LEU A 99 23.36 -7.82 4.90
CA LEU A 99 22.32 -6.87 4.50
C LEU A 99 22.41 -6.53 3.00
N ALA A 100 23.61 -6.30 2.47
CA ALA A 100 23.83 -5.99 1.05
C ALA A 100 23.41 -7.16 0.13
N GLU A 101 23.74 -8.39 0.50
CA GLU A 101 23.32 -9.59 -0.24
C GLU A 101 21.79 -9.72 -0.29
N ARG A 102 21.12 -9.51 0.84
CA ARG A 102 19.65 -9.57 0.91
C ARG A 102 19.01 -8.47 0.07
N VAL A 103 19.47 -7.22 0.17
CA VAL A 103 18.96 -6.12 -0.65
C VAL A 103 19.14 -6.41 -2.14
N LYS A 104 20.28 -6.99 -2.55
CA LYS A 104 20.49 -7.43 -3.94
C LYS A 104 19.48 -8.48 -4.39
N ALA A 105 19.19 -9.47 -3.56
CA ALA A 105 18.19 -10.49 -3.89
C ALA A 105 16.81 -9.86 -4.13
N HIS A 106 16.44 -8.87 -3.33
CA HIS A 106 15.16 -8.17 -3.45
C HIS A 106 15.00 -7.38 -4.76
N ILE A 107 16.08 -6.90 -5.40
CA ILE A 107 15.98 -6.21 -6.71
C ILE A 107 15.25 -7.10 -7.74
N THR A 108 15.53 -8.41 -7.73
CA THR A 108 14.89 -9.36 -8.66
C THR A 108 13.43 -9.61 -8.27
N ILE A 109 13.14 -9.67 -6.97
CA ILE A 109 11.78 -9.85 -6.45
C ILE A 109 10.88 -8.69 -6.87
N GLU A 110 11.35 -7.44 -6.75
CA GLU A 110 10.56 -6.26 -7.15
C GLU A 110 10.22 -6.30 -8.66
N THR A 111 11.15 -6.76 -9.51
CA THR A 111 10.89 -6.89 -10.96
C THR A 111 9.88 -8.00 -11.28
N LEU A 112 9.88 -9.09 -10.51
CA LEU A 112 8.86 -10.14 -10.65
C LEU A 112 7.47 -9.65 -10.20
N ALA A 113 7.41 -8.87 -9.12
CA ALA A 113 6.17 -8.25 -8.64
C ALA A 113 5.60 -7.27 -9.67
N GLU A 114 6.45 -6.40 -10.25
CA GLU A 114 6.06 -5.48 -11.33
C GLU A 114 5.42 -6.25 -12.52
N THR A 115 6.04 -7.34 -12.95
CA THR A 115 5.55 -8.17 -14.06
C THR A 115 4.20 -8.81 -13.72
N SER A 116 4.00 -9.21 -12.47
CA SER A 116 2.73 -9.79 -12.01
C SER A 116 1.58 -8.77 -12.09
N TYR A 117 1.84 -7.50 -11.74
CA TYR A 117 0.85 -6.44 -11.90
C TYR A 117 0.56 -6.11 -13.38
N ASP A 118 1.54 -6.26 -14.27
CA ASP A 118 1.31 -6.14 -15.71
C ASP A 118 0.34 -7.20 -16.24
N ASP A 119 0.45 -8.42 -15.74
CA ASP A 119 -0.49 -9.48 -16.12
C ASP A 119 -1.88 -9.23 -15.55
N LEU A 120 -1.99 -8.76 -14.30
CA LEU A 120 -3.28 -8.39 -13.71
C LEU A 120 -3.97 -7.23 -14.47
N LEU A 121 -3.21 -6.24 -14.94
CA LEU A 121 -3.75 -5.11 -15.72
C LEU A 121 -4.39 -5.55 -17.04
N LYS A 122 -3.95 -6.67 -17.63
CA LYS A 122 -4.55 -7.25 -18.84
C LYS A 122 -5.88 -7.95 -18.58
N LEU A 123 -6.18 -8.28 -17.31
CA LEU A 123 -7.37 -9.04 -16.91
C LEU A 123 -8.50 -8.15 -16.41
N VAL A 124 -8.22 -6.88 -16.07
CA VAL A 124 -9.21 -5.96 -15.50
C VAL A 124 -9.62 -4.88 -16.50
N GLU A 125 -10.89 -4.50 -16.46
CA GLU A 125 -11.45 -3.52 -17.39
C GLU A 125 -10.80 -2.14 -17.19
N PRO A 126 -10.28 -1.51 -18.27
CA PRO A 126 -9.73 -0.16 -18.20
C PRO A 126 -10.74 0.86 -17.67
N GLY A 127 -10.26 1.77 -16.81
CA GLY A 127 -11.07 2.84 -16.24
C GLY A 127 -11.72 2.52 -14.89
N THR A 128 -11.78 1.24 -14.50
CA THR A 128 -12.27 0.81 -13.18
C THR A 128 -11.33 1.22 -12.04
N THR A 129 -11.87 1.27 -10.82
CA THR A 129 -11.07 1.50 -9.60
C THR A 129 -9.98 0.44 -9.45
N LEU A 130 -10.30 -0.82 -9.75
CA LEU A 130 -9.36 -1.94 -9.66
C LEU A 130 -8.20 -1.81 -10.66
N TYR A 131 -8.48 -1.41 -11.90
CA TYR A 131 -7.44 -1.11 -12.90
C TYR A 131 -6.49 -0.01 -12.40
N ARG A 132 -7.03 1.07 -11.83
CA ARG A 132 -6.23 2.18 -11.29
C ARG A 132 -5.37 1.72 -10.11
N LEU A 133 -5.91 0.87 -9.23
CA LEU A 133 -5.17 0.32 -8.10
C LEU A 133 -4.00 -0.56 -8.56
N PHE A 134 -4.21 -1.47 -9.50
CA PHE A 134 -3.11 -2.30 -10.03
C PHE A 134 -2.05 -1.47 -10.75
N LYS A 135 -2.47 -0.41 -11.46
CA LYS A 135 -1.54 0.52 -12.07
C LYS A 135 -0.68 1.23 -11.02
N LEU A 136 -1.29 1.73 -9.94
CA LEU A 136 -0.58 2.35 -8.83
C LEU A 136 0.41 1.39 -8.19
N LEU A 137 0.00 0.15 -7.92
CA LEU A 137 0.87 -0.86 -7.31
C LEU A 137 2.07 -1.19 -8.20
N LYS A 138 1.86 -1.32 -9.52
CA LYS A 138 2.95 -1.47 -10.48
C LYS A 138 3.97 -0.31 -10.40
N GLU A 139 3.47 0.93 -10.38
CA GLU A 139 4.33 2.12 -10.28
C GLU A 139 5.13 2.16 -8.97
N GLU A 140 4.55 1.67 -7.87
CA GLU A 140 5.25 1.52 -6.59
C GLU A 140 6.35 0.43 -6.66
N GLU A 141 6.14 -0.72 -7.31
CA GLU A 141 7.20 -1.73 -7.45
C GLU A 141 8.38 -1.23 -8.31
N GLN A 142 8.10 -0.42 -9.33
CA GLN A 142 9.16 0.25 -10.10
C GLN A 142 9.98 1.21 -9.23
N LYS A 143 9.33 1.91 -8.30
CA LYS A 143 10.00 2.75 -7.32
C LYS A 143 10.79 1.92 -6.31
N HIS A 144 10.25 0.82 -5.81
CA HIS A 144 10.97 -0.10 -4.91
C HIS A 144 12.23 -0.67 -5.57
N SER A 145 12.15 -1.12 -6.83
CA SER A 145 13.31 -1.62 -7.57
C SER A 145 14.42 -0.56 -7.67
N ARG A 146 14.08 0.71 -7.95
CA ARG A 146 15.04 1.82 -7.98
C ARG A 146 15.67 2.08 -6.60
N LEU A 147 14.88 2.06 -5.54
CA LEU A 147 15.36 2.23 -4.17
C LEU A 147 16.28 1.09 -3.74
N ALA A 148 15.91 -0.16 -4.03
CA ALA A 148 16.72 -1.34 -3.72
C ALA A 148 18.08 -1.30 -4.42
N ARG A 149 18.13 -0.90 -5.70
CA ARG A 149 19.39 -0.71 -6.44
C ARG A 149 20.28 0.35 -5.79
N HIS A 150 19.72 1.51 -5.48
CA HIS A 150 20.45 2.59 -4.81
C HIS A 150 20.99 2.19 -3.43
N LEU A 151 20.20 1.43 -2.67
CA LEU A 151 20.62 0.88 -1.37
C LEU A 151 21.78 -0.12 -1.54
N ALA A 152 21.68 -1.04 -2.49
CA ALA A 152 22.74 -2.00 -2.80
C ALA A 152 24.07 -1.31 -3.16
N GLU A 153 24.02 -0.23 -3.96
CA GLU A 153 25.20 0.57 -4.32
C GLU A 153 25.84 1.26 -3.11
N LYS A 154 25.03 1.82 -2.20
CA LYS A 154 25.53 2.45 -0.98
C LYS A 154 26.21 1.45 -0.04
N LEU A 155 25.62 0.26 0.09
CA LEU A 155 26.17 -0.80 0.94
C LEU A 155 27.49 -1.34 0.37
N ALA A 156 27.60 -1.48 -0.95
CA ALA A 156 28.84 -1.90 -1.61
C ALA A 156 30.00 -0.90 -1.47
N LYS A 157 29.70 0.41 -1.37
CA LYS A 157 30.73 1.45 -1.14
C LYS A 157 31.15 1.57 0.33
N SER A 158 30.37 1.03 1.24
CA SER A 158 30.64 1.09 2.69
C SER A 158 31.49 -0.08 3.19
N THR A 159 31.82 -1.02 2.29
CA THR A 159 32.54 -2.28 2.54
C THR A 159 33.92 -2.32 1.86
N THR A 160 34.26 -1.29 1.08
CA THR A 160 35.60 -0.98 0.54
C THR A 160 36.25 0.16 1.31
#